data_AF-A0A8J3Z7H4-F1
#
_entry.id   AF-A0A8J3Z7H4-F1
#
_cell.length_a   1.000
_cell.length_b   1.000
_cell.length_c   1.000
_cell.angle_alpha   90.00
_cell.angle_beta   90.00
_cell.angle_gamma   90.00
#
_symmetry.space_group_name_H-M   'P 1'
#
loop_
_entity.id
_entity.type
_entity.pdbx_description
1 polymer ?
#
loop_
_entity_poly.entity_id
_entity_poly.type
_entity_poly.pdbx_seq_one_letter_code
_entity_poly.pdbx_strand_id
1 'polypeptide(L)'
;MSTFMGFAVVDLEPGTDPQALFDGLAAAVQEPPLSKRVSPVAVWLADNDRVSLFATWGNAWLAEALAAAAEAGRVRRMIIGLDHDEYGAEHLILARTPAGLRRLQHVYVYPEGDRDSEGEPSLLDVPAADGAEVLDDGTVDGPVAWAAVADAYAVPIDRVAATGPYAAVAHEELGVVFTPLEPWWRAVGAEYPIGETPPTHELFG
;
A
#
# COMPACT_ATOMS: atom_id res chain seq x y z
N MET A 1 12.18 19.10 4.88
CA MET A 1 12.46 18.00 5.81
C MET A 1 11.91 16.78 5.10
N SER A 2 12.80 15.91 4.60
CA SER A 2 12.44 14.68 3.89
C SER A 2 11.71 13.75 4.86
N THR A 3 10.55 13.24 4.48
CA THR A 3 9.76 12.34 5.33
C THR A 3 9.19 11.23 4.46
N PHE A 4 9.91 10.11 4.39
CA PHE A 4 9.35 8.84 3.93
C PHE A 4 8.05 8.55 4.70
N MET A 5 6.95 8.39 4.00
CA MET A 5 5.64 8.12 4.60
C MET A 5 5.01 6.88 3.98
N GLY A 6 4.38 6.06 4.82
CA GLY A 6 3.63 4.88 4.41
C GLY A 6 2.20 4.99 4.90
N PHE A 7 1.24 4.68 4.04
CA PHE A 7 -0.16 4.58 4.39
C PHE A 7 -0.70 3.25 3.90
N ALA A 8 -1.54 2.61 4.69
CA ALA A 8 -2.25 1.43 4.24
C ALA A 8 -3.68 1.39 4.75
N VAL A 9 -4.57 0.84 3.93
CA VAL A 9 -5.92 0.44 4.31
C VAL A 9 -6.01 -1.07 4.14
N VAL A 10 -6.24 -1.77 5.24
CA VAL A 10 -6.26 -3.23 5.32
C VAL A 10 -7.69 -3.69 5.59
N ASP A 11 -8.27 -4.41 4.65
CA ASP A 11 -9.57 -5.06 4.82
C ASP A 11 -9.34 -6.50 5.31
N LEU A 12 -9.81 -6.80 6.51
CA LEU A 12 -9.80 -8.12 7.12
C LEU A 12 -10.96 -8.98 6.61
N GLU A 13 -10.86 -10.30 6.82
CA GLU A 13 -12.02 -11.18 6.71
C GLU A 13 -13.05 -10.87 7.82
N PRO A 14 -14.37 -10.94 7.53
CA PRO A 14 -15.40 -10.63 8.52
C PRO A 14 -15.25 -11.39 9.84
N GLY A 15 -15.27 -10.66 10.95
CA GLY A 15 -15.16 -11.22 12.30
C GLY A 15 -13.74 -11.62 12.70
N THR A 16 -12.73 -11.16 11.96
CA THR A 16 -11.33 -11.27 12.36
C THR A 16 -11.02 -10.28 13.48
N ASP A 17 -10.29 -10.73 14.50
CA ASP A 17 -9.76 -9.86 15.54
C ASP A 17 -8.56 -9.04 14.97
N PRO A 18 -8.66 -7.70 14.90
CA PRO A 18 -7.56 -6.86 14.44
C PRO A 18 -6.27 -7.03 15.26
N GLN A 19 -6.36 -7.51 16.51
CA GLN A 19 -5.18 -7.74 17.34
C GLN A 19 -4.20 -8.75 16.72
N ALA A 20 -4.69 -9.76 16.01
CA ALA A 20 -3.81 -10.74 15.35
C ALA A 20 -2.97 -10.11 14.21
N LEU A 21 -3.52 -9.11 13.51
CA LEU A 21 -2.75 -8.31 12.55
C LEU A 21 -1.67 -7.51 13.29
N PHE A 22 -2.02 -6.85 14.40
CA PHE A 22 -1.08 -6.03 15.16
C PHE A 22 0.06 -6.84 15.78
N ASP A 23 -0.24 -8.03 16.32
CA ASP A 23 0.77 -8.95 16.84
C ASP A 23 1.72 -9.43 15.72
N GLY A 24 1.17 -9.71 14.54
CA GLY A 24 1.96 -10.05 13.35
C GLY A 24 2.85 -8.91 12.89
N LEU A 25 2.34 -7.68 12.87
CA LEU A 25 3.11 -6.48 12.56
C LEU A 25 4.24 -6.26 13.59
N ALA A 26 3.94 -6.40 14.88
CA ALA A 26 4.96 -6.29 15.93
C ALA A 26 6.06 -7.34 15.77
N ALA A 27 5.71 -8.58 15.45
CA ALA A 27 6.68 -9.65 15.20
C ALA A 27 7.54 -9.38 13.95
N ALA A 28 6.94 -8.91 12.85
CA ALA A 28 7.66 -8.58 11.62
C ALA A 28 8.66 -7.42 11.82
N VAL A 29 8.37 -6.51 12.75
CA VAL A 29 9.18 -5.32 13.03
C VAL A 29 10.27 -5.58 14.09
N GLN A 30 10.22 -6.69 14.84
CA GLN A 30 11.25 -7.05 15.84
C GLN A 30 12.59 -7.51 15.23
N GLU A 31 12.64 -7.83 13.94
CA GLU A 31 13.88 -8.08 13.19
C GLU A 31 14.16 -6.96 12.15
N PRO A 32 14.24 -5.67 12.51
CA PRO A 32 14.46 -4.65 11.52
C PRO A 32 15.93 -4.71 11.03
N PRO A 33 16.20 -4.51 9.73
CA PRO A 33 17.55 -4.31 9.25
C PRO A 33 18.24 -3.21 10.08
N LEU A 34 19.49 -3.42 10.50
CA LEU A 34 20.27 -2.53 11.40
C LEU A 34 20.34 -1.05 10.95
N SER A 35 19.95 -0.71 9.72
CA SER A 35 19.86 0.64 9.16
C SER A 35 18.49 1.33 9.34
N LYS A 36 17.46 0.66 9.86
CA LYS A 36 16.08 1.15 9.97
C LYS A 36 15.66 1.26 11.44
N ARG A 37 16.03 2.33 12.14
CA ARG A 37 15.44 2.66 13.45
C ARG A 37 13.96 2.96 13.25
N VAL A 38 13.12 2.02 13.66
CA VAL A 38 11.65 2.05 13.52
C VAL A 38 11.10 3.29 14.25
N SER A 39 10.41 4.15 13.50
CA SER A 39 9.58 5.23 14.04
C SER A 39 8.14 4.73 14.24
N PRO A 40 7.36 5.37 15.12
CA PRO A 40 6.04 4.88 15.50
C PRO A 40 5.12 4.76 14.28
N VAL A 41 4.44 3.61 14.19
CA VAL A 41 3.23 3.47 13.39
C VAL A 41 2.08 4.03 14.19
N ALA A 42 1.44 5.07 13.66
CA ALA A 42 0.14 5.49 14.15
C ALA A 42 -0.91 4.57 13.52
N VAL A 43 -1.55 3.75 14.34
CA VAL A 43 -2.70 2.94 13.92
C VAL A 43 -3.95 3.78 14.04
N TRP A 44 -4.74 3.81 12.97
CA TRP A 44 -6.01 4.51 12.91
C TRP A 44 -7.18 3.53 12.93
N LEU A 45 -8.23 4.02 13.59
CA LEU A 45 -9.50 3.37 13.93
C LEU A 45 -9.99 2.30 12.95
N ALA A 46 -10.38 1.18 13.54
CA ALA A 46 -11.02 0.08 12.86
C ALA A 46 -12.54 0.24 12.87
N ASP A 47 -13.18 0.31 11.71
CA ASP A 47 -14.63 0.06 11.60
C ASP A 47 -14.84 -1.41 11.21
N ASN A 48 -15.16 -2.22 12.22
CA ASN A 48 -15.52 -3.65 12.21
C ASN A 48 -14.52 -4.63 11.53
N ASP A 49 -14.09 -4.40 10.28
CA ASP A 49 -13.19 -5.27 9.52
C ASP A 49 -12.16 -4.49 8.65
N ARG A 50 -12.02 -3.17 8.84
CA ARG A 50 -11.06 -2.33 8.08
C ARG A 50 -10.12 -1.61 9.04
N VAL A 51 -8.81 -1.72 8.82
CA VAL A 51 -7.77 -1.06 9.62
C VAL A 51 -7.02 -0.06 8.75
N SER A 52 -6.74 1.14 9.26
CA SER A 52 -5.87 2.10 8.59
C SER A 52 -4.56 2.23 9.34
N LEU A 53 -3.45 2.25 8.61
CA LEU A 53 -2.10 2.31 9.18
C LEU A 53 -1.34 3.47 8.56
N PHE A 54 -0.63 4.20 9.41
CA PHE A 54 0.26 5.27 8.98
C PHE A 54 1.63 5.08 9.61
N ALA A 55 2.65 5.00 8.76
CA ALA A 55 4.04 4.89 9.16
C ALA A 55 4.79 6.15 8.74
N THR A 56 5.52 6.75 9.67
CA THR A 56 6.49 7.81 9.37
C THR A 56 7.89 7.23 9.43
N TRP A 57 8.79 7.71 8.57
CA TRP A 57 10.20 7.31 8.49
C TRP A 57 10.41 5.80 8.22
N GLY A 58 10.96 5.47 7.04
CA GLY A 58 11.26 4.09 6.63
C GLY A 58 10.11 3.35 5.94
N ASN A 59 9.07 4.07 5.51
CA ASN A 59 7.88 3.62 4.75
C ASN A 59 7.96 2.26 4.01
N ALA A 60 9.03 1.94 3.26
CA ALA A 60 9.19 0.69 2.53
C ALA A 60 8.99 -0.56 3.41
N TRP A 61 9.36 -0.50 4.69
CA TRP A 61 9.13 -1.63 5.60
C TRP A 61 7.64 -1.89 5.85
N LEU A 62 6.75 -0.90 5.71
CA LEU A 62 5.32 -1.06 5.97
C LEU A 62 4.71 -2.12 5.03
N ALA A 63 5.09 -2.10 3.75
CA ALA A 63 4.62 -3.07 2.78
C ALA A 63 5.09 -4.50 3.13
N GLU A 64 6.37 -4.66 3.47
CA GLU A 64 6.96 -5.93 3.91
C GLU A 64 6.30 -6.47 5.19
N ALA A 65 6.14 -5.63 6.21
CA ALA A 65 5.53 -6.00 7.47
C ALA A 65 4.06 -6.39 7.29
N LEU A 66 3.31 -5.66 6.43
CA LEU A 66 1.94 -6.01 6.11
C LEU A 66 1.81 -7.32 5.34
N ALA A 67 2.69 -7.56 4.36
CA ALA A 67 2.72 -8.82 3.63
C ALA A 67 3.02 -9.99 4.58
N ALA A 68 3.95 -9.82 5.51
CA ALA A 68 4.29 -10.82 6.52
C ALA A 68 3.15 -11.07 7.53
N ALA A 69 2.47 -10.01 7.97
CA ALA A 69 1.36 -10.08 8.91
C ALA A 69 0.02 -10.50 8.27
N ALA A 70 -0.06 -10.54 6.94
CA ALA A 70 -1.30 -10.78 6.19
C ALA A 70 -1.98 -12.12 6.53
N GLU A 71 -1.20 -13.14 6.87
CA GLU A 71 -1.71 -14.45 7.30
C GLU A 71 -2.33 -14.40 8.69
N ALA A 72 -1.56 -13.91 9.67
CA ALA A 72 -2.01 -13.80 11.06
C ALA A 72 -3.27 -12.93 11.17
N GLY A 73 -3.28 -11.80 10.46
CA GLY A 73 -4.39 -10.87 10.42
C GLY A 73 -5.55 -11.28 9.51
N ARG A 74 -5.54 -12.49 8.90
CA ARG A 74 -6.56 -12.94 7.92
C ARG A 74 -6.96 -11.83 6.95
N VAL A 75 -5.96 -11.16 6.38
CA VAL A 75 -6.17 -10.02 5.51
C VAL A 75 -6.80 -10.52 4.21
N ARG A 76 -7.94 -9.92 3.84
CA ARG A 76 -8.65 -10.20 2.60
C ARG A 76 -8.02 -9.44 1.44
N ARG A 77 -7.77 -8.15 1.65
CA ARG A 77 -7.13 -7.25 0.69
C ARG A 77 -6.55 -6.03 1.41
N MET A 78 -5.57 -5.39 0.81
CA MET A 78 -4.98 -4.17 1.34
C MET A 78 -4.54 -3.26 0.21
N ILE A 79 -4.70 -1.97 0.45
CA ILE A 79 -4.08 -0.91 -0.35
C ILE A 79 -2.95 -0.37 0.48
N ILE A 80 -1.79 -0.22 -0.14
CA ILE A 80 -0.61 0.38 0.45
C ILE A 80 -0.20 1.51 -0.49
N GLY A 81 0.21 2.64 0.07
CA GLY A 81 1.06 3.54 -0.69
C GLY A 81 2.19 4.10 0.15
N LEU A 82 3.30 4.28 -0.55
CA LEU A 82 4.57 4.65 0.01
C LEU A 82 5.02 5.91 -0.71
N ASP A 83 5.21 6.98 0.05
CA ASP A 83 5.81 8.22 -0.40
C ASP A 83 7.30 8.12 -0.12
N HIS A 84 8.08 7.85 -1.17
CA HIS A 84 9.53 7.66 -1.12
C HIS A 84 10.28 8.99 -1.19
N ASP A 85 9.62 10.11 -0.91
CA ASP A 85 10.22 11.45 -0.92
C ASP A 85 10.84 11.76 -2.31
N GLU A 86 12.12 12.08 -2.39
CA GLU A 86 12.82 12.41 -3.64
C GLU A 86 12.93 11.22 -4.62
N TYR A 87 12.62 9.99 -4.18
CA TYR A 87 12.78 8.77 -4.99
C TYR A 87 11.49 8.29 -5.66
N GLY A 88 10.37 8.98 -5.43
CA GLY A 88 9.10 8.69 -6.09
C GLY A 88 7.97 8.33 -5.12
N ALA A 89 6.92 7.73 -5.66
CA ALA A 89 5.78 7.26 -4.88
C ALA A 89 5.30 5.91 -5.42
N GLU A 90 4.77 5.07 -4.54
CA GLU A 90 4.44 3.69 -4.88
C GLU A 90 3.05 3.35 -4.37
N HIS A 91 2.24 2.70 -5.21
CA HIS A 91 0.89 2.22 -4.90
C HIS A 91 0.80 0.72 -5.12
N LEU A 92 0.31 -0.01 -4.13
CA LEU A 92 0.12 -1.46 -4.19
C LEU A 92 -1.26 -1.85 -3.72
N ILE A 93 -1.88 -2.78 -4.43
CA ILE A 93 -3.05 -3.50 -3.99
C ILE A 93 -2.69 -4.98 -3.91
N LEU A 94 -2.70 -5.52 -2.69
CA LEU A 94 -2.53 -6.94 -2.44
C LEU A 94 -3.88 -7.55 -2.07
N ALA A 95 -4.15 -8.76 -2.55
CA ALA A 95 -5.33 -9.52 -2.13
C ALA A 95 -4.98 -10.98 -1.85
N ARG A 96 -5.70 -11.55 -0.89
CA ARG A 96 -5.64 -12.97 -0.59
C ARG A 96 -6.45 -13.75 -1.61
N THR A 97 -5.80 -14.75 -2.18
CA THR A 97 -6.41 -15.75 -3.06
C THR A 97 -6.25 -17.14 -2.44
N PRO A 98 -6.94 -18.18 -2.96
CA PRO A 98 -6.68 -19.56 -2.54
C PRO A 98 -5.22 -20.00 -2.70
N ALA A 99 -4.46 -19.36 -3.60
CA ALA A 99 -3.05 -19.65 -3.86
C ALA A 99 -2.08 -18.76 -3.05
N GLY A 100 -2.61 -17.98 -2.09
CA GLY A 100 -1.86 -17.05 -1.23
C GLY A 100 -2.05 -15.58 -1.62
N LEU A 101 -1.22 -14.72 -1.04
CA LEU A 101 -1.22 -13.28 -1.33
C LEU A 101 -0.78 -13.01 -2.78
N ARG A 102 -1.45 -12.09 -3.46
CA ARG A 102 -1.16 -11.69 -4.85
C ARG A 102 -1.18 -10.18 -5.01
N ARG A 103 -0.31 -9.65 -5.88
CA ARG A 103 -0.35 -8.26 -6.34
C ARG A 103 -1.44 -8.13 -7.41
N LEU A 104 -2.54 -7.46 -7.08
CA LEU A 104 -3.61 -7.15 -8.04
C LEU A 104 -3.24 -5.95 -8.90
N GLN A 105 -2.64 -4.94 -8.28
CA GLN A 105 -2.11 -3.76 -8.93
C GLN A 105 -0.86 -3.31 -8.17
N HIS A 106 0.14 -2.83 -8.89
CA HIS A 106 1.36 -2.26 -8.38
C HIS A 106 1.78 -1.18 -9.36
N VAL A 107 1.88 0.06 -8.90
CA VAL A 107 2.27 1.21 -9.71
C VAL A 107 3.39 1.95 -8.98
N TYR A 108 4.45 2.29 -9.69
CA TYR A 108 5.51 3.16 -9.19
C TYR A 108 5.52 4.46 -10.01
N VAL A 109 5.53 5.59 -9.33
CA VAL A 109 5.61 6.94 -9.90
C VAL A 109 7.03 7.46 -9.68
N TYR A 110 7.79 7.55 -10.76
CA TYR A 110 9.18 7.98 -10.70
C TYR A 110 9.33 9.53 -10.78
N PRO A 111 10.36 10.12 -10.14
CA PRO A 111 10.64 11.58 -10.09
C PRO A 111 10.64 12.34 -11.43
N GLU A 112 10.91 11.66 -12.54
CA GLU A 112 10.94 12.29 -13.88
C GLU A 112 10.11 11.51 -14.91
N GLY A 113 9.21 10.63 -14.44
CA GLY A 113 8.44 9.72 -15.30
C GLY A 113 9.24 8.54 -15.88
N ASP A 114 10.57 8.56 -15.75
CA ASP A 114 11.48 7.48 -16.12
C ASP A 114 12.12 6.85 -14.87
N ARG A 115 12.58 5.59 -14.98
CA ARG A 115 13.21 4.90 -13.85
C ARG A 115 14.40 5.68 -13.31
N ASP A 116 14.33 5.96 -12.01
CA ASP A 116 15.49 6.36 -11.23
C ASP A 116 16.29 5.12 -10.83
N SER A 117 17.61 5.27 -10.70
CA SER A 117 18.52 4.24 -10.20
C SER A 117 18.44 4.05 -8.68
N GLU A 118 17.83 4.99 -7.95
CA GLU A 118 17.80 4.96 -6.48
C GLU A 118 16.46 4.48 -5.90
N GLY A 119 15.37 4.57 -6.67
CA GLY A 119 14.03 4.09 -6.29
C GLY A 119 13.67 2.76 -6.97
N GLU A 120 13.35 1.73 -6.18
CA GLU A 120 12.88 0.43 -6.70
C GLU A 120 11.49 0.08 -6.15
N PRO A 121 10.62 -0.56 -6.96
CA PRO A 121 9.33 -1.04 -6.48
C PRO A 121 9.48 -2.14 -5.41
N SER A 122 8.65 -2.08 -4.38
CA SER A 122 8.66 -3.01 -3.25
C SER A 122 7.87 -4.30 -3.57
N LEU A 123 8.09 -5.35 -2.78
CA LEU A 123 7.31 -6.60 -2.82
C LEU A 123 7.24 -7.30 -4.20
N LEU A 124 8.29 -7.17 -5.02
CA LEU A 124 8.35 -7.87 -6.31
C LEU A 124 8.37 -9.40 -6.19
N ASP A 125 8.72 -9.92 -5.00
CA ASP A 125 8.68 -11.33 -4.63
C ASP A 125 7.26 -11.86 -4.39
N VAL A 126 6.29 -10.99 -4.06
CA VAL A 126 4.88 -11.37 -4.03
C VAL A 126 4.40 -11.61 -5.47
N PRO A 127 3.81 -12.77 -5.82
CA PRO A 127 3.41 -13.02 -7.20
C PRO A 127 2.31 -12.06 -7.68
N ALA A 128 2.37 -11.66 -8.96
CA ALA A 128 1.26 -10.96 -9.62
C ALA A 128 0.01 -11.84 -9.72
N ALA A 129 -1.16 -11.21 -9.82
CA ALA A 129 -2.40 -11.92 -10.08
C ALA A 129 -2.35 -12.68 -11.41
N ASP A 130 -3.05 -13.82 -11.49
CA ASP A 130 -3.02 -14.69 -12.66
C ASP A 130 -3.46 -13.94 -13.93
N GLY A 131 -2.61 -13.97 -14.96
CA GLY A 131 -2.87 -13.30 -16.23
C GLY A 131 -2.67 -11.79 -16.23
N ALA A 132 -2.26 -11.18 -15.11
CA ALA A 132 -1.89 -9.78 -15.08
C ALA A 132 -0.61 -9.53 -15.86
N GLU A 133 -0.55 -8.37 -16.52
CA GLU A 133 0.66 -7.91 -17.19
C GLU A 133 1.67 -7.44 -16.14
N VAL A 134 2.90 -7.95 -16.23
CA VAL A 134 4.03 -7.49 -15.42
C VAL A 134 4.88 -6.60 -16.30
N LEU A 135 5.00 -5.33 -15.93
CA LEU A 135 5.79 -4.35 -16.65
C LEU A 135 7.29 -4.64 -16.49
N ASP A 136 8.12 -3.98 -17.29
CA ASP A 136 9.58 -4.21 -17.30
C ASP A 136 10.25 -3.94 -15.93
N ASP A 137 9.61 -3.20 -15.02
CA ASP A 137 10.10 -2.86 -13.67
C ASP A 137 9.59 -3.85 -12.62
N GLY A 138 8.84 -4.86 -13.06
CA GLY A 138 8.20 -5.84 -12.20
C GLY A 138 6.87 -5.37 -11.62
N THR A 139 6.42 -4.13 -11.88
CA THR A 139 5.12 -3.63 -11.43
C THR A 139 3.97 -4.23 -12.25
N VAL A 140 2.73 -4.00 -11.82
CA VAL A 140 1.54 -4.71 -12.33
C VAL A 140 0.42 -3.70 -12.56
N ASP A 141 0.14 -3.39 -13.81
CA ASP A 141 -0.95 -2.47 -14.16
C ASP A 141 -1.63 -2.87 -15.48
N GLY A 142 -2.65 -2.12 -15.87
CA GLY A 142 -3.38 -2.32 -17.12
C GLY A 142 -4.71 -3.06 -16.95
N PRO A 143 -5.41 -3.38 -18.07
CA PRO A 143 -6.82 -3.79 -18.03
C PRO A 143 -7.13 -5.00 -17.15
N VAL A 144 -6.23 -5.99 -17.09
CA VAL A 144 -6.42 -7.18 -16.24
C VAL A 144 -6.26 -6.82 -14.76
N ALA A 145 -5.26 -6.00 -14.42
CA ALA A 145 -5.07 -5.49 -13.06
C ALA A 145 -6.28 -4.65 -12.62
N TRP A 146 -6.77 -3.76 -13.49
CA TRP A 146 -7.95 -2.94 -13.21
C TRP A 146 -9.20 -3.78 -12.98
N ALA A 147 -9.41 -4.82 -13.79
CA ALA A 147 -10.52 -5.75 -13.60
C ALA A 147 -10.42 -6.51 -12.26
N ALA A 148 -9.21 -6.97 -11.91
CA ALA A 148 -8.96 -7.67 -10.65
C ALA A 148 -9.19 -6.76 -9.44
N VAL A 149 -8.74 -5.51 -9.49
CA VAL A 149 -9.00 -4.49 -8.45
C VAL A 149 -10.49 -4.18 -8.35
N ALA A 150 -11.15 -3.99 -9.48
CA ALA A 150 -12.58 -3.68 -9.53
C ALA A 150 -13.43 -4.79 -8.90
N ASP A 151 -13.15 -6.05 -9.24
CA ASP A 151 -13.78 -7.23 -8.63
C ASP A 151 -13.45 -7.30 -7.14
N ALA A 152 -12.17 -7.20 -6.78
CA ALA A 152 -11.72 -7.27 -5.41
C ALA A 152 -12.40 -6.21 -4.55
N TYR A 153 -12.62 -4.99 -5.05
CA TYR A 153 -13.27 -3.86 -4.35
C TYR A 153 -14.78 -3.73 -4.55
N ALA A 154 -15.39 -4.55 -5.40
CA ALA A 154 -16.78 -4.44 -5.83
C ALA A 154 -17.13 -3.01 -6.34
N VAL A 155 -16.23 -2.44 -7.14
CA VAL A 155 -16.40 -1.13 -7.80
C VAL A 155 -16.47 -1.28 -9.32
N PRO A 156 -17.06 -0.34 -10.07
CA PRO A 156 -17.04 -0.39 -11.53
C PRO A 156 -15.61 -0.34 -12.09
N ILE A 157 -15.30 -1.18 -13.08
CA ILE A 157 -13.98 -1.19 -13.74
C ILE A 157 -13.60 0.17 -14.34
N ASP A 158 -14.56 0.89 -14.91
CA ASP A 158 -14.33 2.22 -15.49
C ASP A 158 -13.80 3.22 -14.46
N ARG A 159 -14.16 3.04 -13.17
CA ARG A 159 -13.67 3.87 -12.07
C ARG A 159 -12.18 3.63 -11.82
N VAL A 160 -11.72 2.39 -11.94
CA VAL A 160 -10.30 2.03 -11.79
C VAL A 160 -9.53 2.41 -13.05
N ALA A 161 -10.05 2.12 -14.24
CA ALA A 161 -9.40 2.48 -15.51
C ALA A 161 -9.20 4.00 -15.67
N ALA A 162 -10.07 4.82 -15.08
CA ALA A 162 -9.94 6.27 -15.07
C ALA A 162 -8.70 6.76 -14.31
N THR A 163 -8.01 5.91 -13.53
CA THR A 163 -6.77 6.28 -12.85
C THR A 163 -5.55 6.24 -13.78
N GLY A 164 -5.62 5.52 -14.90
CA GLY A 164 -4.51 5.36 -15.85
C GLY A 164 -3.88 6.66 -16.35
N PRO A 165 -4.66 7.69 -16.76
CA PRO A 165 -4.11 8.99 -17.14
C PRO A 165 -3.36 9.72 -16.03
N TYR A 166 -3.67 9.46 -14.76
CA TYR A 166 -2.98 10.09 -13.63
C TYR A 166 -1.55 9.58 -13.51
N ALA A 167 -1.27 8.31 -13.86
CA ALA A 167 0.09 7.77 -13.88
C ALA A 167 1.06 8.64 -14.71
N ALA A 168 0.57 9.19 -15.84
CA ALA A 168 1.39 9.98 -16.76
C ALA A 168 1.81 11.35 -16.20
N VAL A 169 1.03 11.92 -15.28
CA VAL A 169 1.27 13.27 -14.72
C VAL A 169 1.56 13.25 -13.23
N ALA A 170 1.43 12.10 -12.56
CA ALA A 170 1.62 11.96 -11.11
C ALA A 170 3.03 12.35 -10.65
N HIS A 171 4.03 12.26 -11.53
CA HIS A 171 5.40 12.71 -11.23
C HIS A 171 5.47 14.22 -10.97
N GLU A 172 4.60 15.03 -11.59
CA GLU A 172 4.53 16.48 -11.37
C GLU A 172 4.03 16.85 -9.96
N GLU A 173 3.41 15.89 -9.26
CA GLU A 173 2.85 16.04 -7.92
C GLU A 173 3.76 15.46 -6.82
N LEU A 174 4.92 14.92 -7.18
CA LEU A 174 5.90 14.42 -6.22
C LEU A 174 6.41 15.57 -5.32
N GLY A 175 6.70 15.21 -4.06
CA GLY A 175 7.00 16.18 -2.99
C GLY A 175 5.76 16.70 -2.25
N VAL A 176 4.54 16.30 -2.66
CA VAL A 176 3.32 16.49 -1.88
C VAL A 176 2.81 15.14 -1.38
N VAL A 177 2.77 15.01 -0.04
CA VAL A 177 2.48 13.77 0.68
C VAL A 177 1.29 13.01 0.09
N PHE A 178 1.57 11.84 -0.47
CA PHE A 178 0.60 10.91 -1.09
C PHE A 178 -0.33 11.49 -2.17
N THR A 179 -0.16 12.75 -2.57
CA THR A 179 -1.01 13.38 -3.58
C THR A 179 -0.93 12.65 -4.92
N PRO A 180 0.25 12.21 -5.40
CA PRO A 180 0.35 11.36 -6.59
C PRO A 180 -0.55 10.13 -6.52
N LEU A 181 -0.74 9.54 -5.33
CA LEU A 181 -1.41 8.25 -5.14
C LEU A 181 -2.93 8.36 -4.96
N GLU A 182 -3.43 9.55 -4.65
CA GLU A 182 -4.82 9.81 -4.30
C GLU A 182 -5.84 9.28 -5.33
N PRO A 183 -5.65 9.43 -6.65
CA PRO A 183 -6.60 8.95 -7.65
C PRO A 183 -6.88 7.45 -7.54
N TRP A 184 -5.85 6.63 -7.32
CA TRP A 184 -6.01 5.18 -7.17
C TRP A 184 -6.76 4.80 -5.90
N TRP A 185 -6.48 5.47 -4.79
CA TRP A 185 -7.18 5.20 -3.53
C TRP A 185 -8.66 5.58 -3.60
N ARG A 186 -8.96 6.76 -4.16
CA ARG A 186 -10.34 7.20 -4.39
C ARG A 186 -11.09 6.27 -5.33
N ALA A 187 -10.43 5.63 -6.29
CA ALA A 187 -11.09 4.68 -7.19
C ALA A 187 -11.67 3.46 -6.47
N VAL A 188 -11.08 3.06 -5.34
CA VAL A 188 -11.48 1.90 -4.54
C VAL A 188 -12.17 2.26 -3.21
N GLY A 189 -12.47 3.55 -3.01
CA GLY A 189 -13.13 4.04 -1.79
C GLY A 189 -12.22 3.94 -0.55
N ALA A 190 -10.92 4.10 -0.74
CA ALA A 190 -9.99 4.42 0.33
C ALA A 190 -9.76 5.93 0.36
N GLU A 191 -9.85 6.52 1.54
CA GLU A 191 -9.59 7.94 1.76
C GLU A 191 -8.41 8.06 2.71
N TYR A 192 -7.39 8.81 2.28
CA TYR A 192 -6.34 9.25 3.18
C TYR A 192 -6.93 10.32 4.11
N PRO A 193 -6.84 10.17 5.43
CA PRO A 193 -7.42 11.14 6.34
C PRO A 193 -6.55 12.40 6.40
N ILE A 194 -6.78 13.32 5.46
CA ILE A 194 -6.19 14.66 5.53
C ILE A 194 -7.07 15.51 6.46
N GLY A 195 -6.55 15.88 7.63
CA GLY A 195 -6.99 17.11 8.31
C GLY A 195 -7.46 17.06 9.77
N GLU A 196 -7.62 15.89 10.39
CA GLU A 196 -7.91 15.81 11.83
C GLU A 196 -7.01 14.76 12.48
N THR A 197 -6.41 15.06 13.64
CA THR A 197 -5.64 14.08 14.42
C THR A 197 -6.61 13.28 15.31
N PRO A 198 -7.01 12.05 14.98
CA PRO A 198 -7.75 11.18 15.87
C PRO A 198 -6.81 10.55 16.91
N PRO A 199 -7.37 9.83 17.90
CA PRO A 199 -6.58 9.11 18.88
C PRO A 199 -5.55 8.18 18.24
N THR A 200 -4.27 8.43 18.53
CA THR A 200 -3.15 7.57 18.18
C THR A 200 -3.07 6.41 19.17
N HIS A 201 -3.12 5.17 18.67
CA HIS A 201 -2.56 4.03 19.39
C HIS A 201 -1.12 3.84 18.92
N GLU A 202 -0.15 4.15 19.78
CA GLU A 202 1.25 3.83 19.52
C GLU A 202 1.44 2.31 19.69
N LEU A 203 1.85 1.63 18.61
CA LEU A 203 2.18 0.19 18.67
C LEU A 203 3.51 -0.07 19.41
N PHE A 204 4.32 0.96 19.61
CA PHE A 204 5.66 0.85 20.19
C PHE A 204 5.88 1.97 21.20
N GLY A 205 6.00 1.60 22.48
CA GLY A 205 6.45 2.44 23.59
C GLY A 205 7.57 1.76 24.34
#